data_AF-A0A535XCN5-F1
#
_entry.id   AF-A0A535XCN5-F1
#
_cell.length_a   1.000
_cell.length_b   1.000
_cell.length_c   1.000
_cell.angle_alpha   90.00
_cell.angle_beta   90.00
_cell.angle_gamma   90.00
#
_symmetry.space_group_name_H-M   'P 1'
#
loop_
_entity.id
_entity.type
_entity.pdbx_description
1 polymer ?
#
loop_
_entity_poly.entity_id
_entity_poly.type
_entity_poly.pdbx_seq_one_letter_code
_entity_poly.pdbx_strand_id
1 'polypeptide(L)'
;MRSRRDRPPGDACHGRDPRGAHRRACQAHRDRLRQRFADRPPSGGAGSREDRRPRAPRERDPARRGRAAPRGHRRAACRRLSEPRAKPRGDLPRVLLGRGVTLLRLALRLGRVGAIATGLIGAAGAIAQPLAFAQLRGDTPADQAVFAQQMEILARQLTYILPTAHDLGTMAGWIEWRAIGAMEIVAAVWALIAATGAGRGDEERGLLEHWLAQGVSRMRYIASRIAGFAVLGIVVSAVTLGAAGLGSALAKDPLPPGPLVLQAVALLGLVLCCYAIALLASQLVITRRSAVAVGGGVLLALYLVDVVARSDGAEAIRWISPFWLYDQNHPLTNGGALDVPRTIALYASGVAIAAAAVAAFIGRDLGGALLRRPPRDARPTLAPSRDPLLRVPVLALLDQQRTALSVWALVLAGLALFFLSFTRTLVDTMLATPTFRVYLERAGLASYTGFIGIQWFSTLVLLLSIYAI
;
A
#
# COMPACT_ATOMS: atom_id res chain seq x y z
N MET A 1 -36.00 -58.91 -7.37
CA MET A 1 -37.27 -58.90 -6.60
C MET A 1 -38.15 -57.77 -7.11
N ARG A 2 -39.45 -58.07 -7.27
CA ARG A 2 -40.61 -57.19 -7.58
C ARG A 2 -40.57 -55.84 -6.81
N SER A 3 -41.15 -54.71 -7.21
CA SER A 3 -42.00 -54.31 -8.35
C SER A 3 -42.29 -52.80 -8.29
N ARG A 4 -42.57 -52.21 -9.47
CA ARG A 4 -43.46 -51.06 -9.79
C ARG A 4 -43.06 -49.66 -9.28
N ARG A 5 -42.84 -48.64 -10.11
CA ARG A 5 -43.51 -48.05 -11.31
C ARG A 5 -44.35 -46.80 -10.97
N ASP A 6 -44.09 -45.77 -11.77
CA ASP A 6 -45.01 -44.75 -12.31
C ASP A 6 -45.25 -43.41 -11.57
N ARG A 7 -44.40 -42.43 -11.95
CA ARG A 7 -44.70 -41.10 -12.56
C ARG A 7 -46.08 -40.95 -13.27
N PRO A 8 -46.55 -39.76 -13.75
CA PRO A 8 -46.21 -38.34 -13.51
C PRO A 8 -47.49 -37.42 -13.48
N PRO A 9 -47.63 -36.23 -14.15
CA PRO A 9 -48.02 -34.95 -13.55
C PRO A 9 -49.38 -34.39 -14.04
N GLY A 10 -49.84 -33.25 -13.53
CA GLY A 10 -51.05 -32.61 -14.08
C GLY A 10 -51.42 -31.25 -13.47
N ASP A 11 -51.68 -30.30 -14.37
CA ASP A 11 -51.98 -28.88 -14.20
C ASP A 11 -53.41 -28.54 -13.71
N ALA A 12 -53.57 -27.24 -13.41
CA ALA A 12 -54.68 -26.34 -13.80
C ALA A 12 -55.77 -25.93 -12.78
N CYS A 13 -55.69 -24.64 -12.41
CA CYS A 13 -56.69 -23.56 -12.57
C CYS A 13 -58.05 -23.50 -11.82
N HIS A 14 -58.34 -22.24 -11.44
CA HIS A 14 -59.62 -21.54 -11.14
C HIS A 14 -60.18 -21.60 -9.70
N GLY A 15 -60.55 -20.48 -9.04
CA GLY A 15 -60.52 -19.07 -9.46
C GLY A 15 -61.08 -18.06 -8.43
N ARG A 16 -61.00 -16.77 -8.83
CA ARG A 16 -61.77 -15.55 -8.47
C ARG A 16 -61.52 -14.81 -7.13
N ASP A 17 -60.62 -13.81 -7.17
CA ASP A 17 -60.81 -12.32 -7.24
C ASP A 17 -62.17 -11.68 -6.80
N PRO A 18 -62.32 -10.33 -6.59
CA PRO A 18 -61.38 -9.21 -6.71
C PRO A 18 -61.55 -7.99 -5.73
N ARG A 19 -60.61 -7.02 -5.80
CA ARG A 19 -60.77 -5.53 -5.79
C ARG A 19 -59.34 -4.94 -5.64
N GLY A 20 -58.63 -4.48 -6.67
CA GLY A 20 -58.93 -3.39 -7.63
C GLY A 20 -58.16 -2.13 -7.19
N ALA A 21 -56.93 -1.89 -7.68
CA ALA A 21 -56.57 -1.04 -8.85
C ALA A 21 -56.74 0.49 -8.56
N HIS A 22 -55.92 1.46 -9.01
CA HIS A 22 -54.85 1.50 -10.00
C HIS A 22 -54.11 2.87 -9.93
N ARG A 23 -52.79 2.84 -10.23
CA ARG A 23 -52.03 3.72 -11.17
C ARG A 23 -51.96 5.27 -11.00
N ARG A 24 -50.69 5.68 -10.85
CA ARG A 24 -49.85 6.54 -11.73
C ARG A 24 -50.10 8.06 -11.86
N ALA A 25 -48.98 8.76 -11.63
CA ALA A 25 -48.30 9.70 -12.54
C ALA A 25 -48.42 11.23 -12.32
N CYS A 26 -47.21 11.82 -12.43
CA CYS A 26 -46.84 13.10 -13.03
C CYS A 26 -47.20 14.44 -12.36
N GLN A 27 -46.12 15.14 -12.00
CA GLN A 27 -45.78 16.53 -12.34
C GLN A 27 -46.90 17.58 -12.38
N ALA A 28 -46.75 18.61 -11.55
CA ALA A 28 -47.37 19.91 -11.81
C ALA A 28 -46.36 21.04 -11.63
N HIS A 29 -46.14 21.76 -12.73
CA HIS A 29 -45.54 23.07 -12.81
C HIS A 29 -46.63 24.04 -13.31
N ARG A 30 -46.47 25.33 -12.96
CA ARG A 30 -47.19 26.54 -13.41
C ARG A 30 -48.42 27.03 -12.63
N ASP A 31 -48.16 28.14 -11.93
CA ASP A 31 -48.64 29.49 -12.22
C ASP A 31 -50.15 29.81 -12.29
N ARG A 32 -50.45 30.86 -11.50
CA ARG A 32 -51.17 32.09 -11.86
C ARG A 32 -52.68 32.20 -11.56
N LEU A 33 -52.93 33.32 -10.86
CA LEU A 33 -53.99 34.33 -11.04
C LEU A 33 -55.24 34.29 -10.14
N ARG A 34 -55.29 35.37 -9.33
CA ARG A 34 -56.35 36.39 -9.21
C ARG A 34 -57.51 36.18 -8.22
N GLN A 35 -57.65 37.27 -7.45
CA GLN A 35 -58.90 37.97 -7.07
C GLN A 35 -59.79 37.29 -6.02
N ARG A 36 -60.60 38.01 -5.24
CA ARG A 36 -60.64 39.36 -4.64
C ARG A 36 -61.87 39.28 -3.69
N PHE A 37 -62.05 40.33 -2.89
CA PHE A 37 -63.18 40.60 -1.98
C PHE A 37 -63.21 39.76 -0.70
N ALA A 38 -63.66 40.24 0.45
CA ALA A 38 -63.91 41.55 1.07
C ALA A 38 -64.64 41.17 2.36
N ASP A 39 -64.31 41.77 3.50
CA ASP A 39 -65.32 42.34 4.40
C ASP A 39 -64.66 43.01 5.61
N ARG A 40 -65.25 44.15 5.96
CA ARG A 40 -65.00 45.08 7.07
C ARG A 40 -66.40 45.56 7.48
N PRO A 41 -66.61 46.29 8.60
CA PRO A 41 -66.02 46.27 9.96
C PRO A 41 -67.21 46.24 11.00
N PRO A 42 -67.29 46.89 12.21
CA PRO A 42 -66.81 48.23 12.62
C PRO A 42 -66.29 48.43 14.08
N SER A 43 -65.79 49.68 14.30
CA SER A 43 -65.77 50.51 15.54
C SER A 43 -64.99 50.03 16.78
N GLY A 44 -64.21 50.86 17.50
CA GLY A 44 -63.96 52.30 17.49
C GLY A 44 -62.91 52.65 18.55
N GLY A 45 -62.46 53.91 18.61
CA GLY A 45 -61.61 54.43 19.69
C GLY A 45 -60.62 55.49 19.25
N ALA A 46 -60.97 56.75 19.52
CA ALA A 46 -60.24 57.97 19.19
C ALA A 46 -58.97 58.18 20.05
N GLY A 47 -58.01 58.93 19.51
CA GLY A 47 -56.84 59.42 20.26
C GLY A 47 -55.89 60.24 19.39
N SER A 48 -56.05 61.55 19.43
CA SER A 48 -55.40 62.62 18.67
C SER A 48 -53.94 62.93 19.07
N ARG A 49 -53.28 63.72 18.19
CA ARG A 49 -52.07 64.59 18.35
C ARG A 49 -50.73 63.96 17.92
N GLU A 50 -49.82 64.64 17.23
CA GLU A 50 -49.75 65.90 16.47
C GLU A 50 -48.33 65.94 15.85
N ASP A 51 -48.20 66.69 14.76
CA ASP A 51 -47.01 67.10 14.01
C ASP A 51 -45.57 66.86 14.53
N ARG A 52 -44.70 66.40 13.60
CA ARG A 52 -43.55 67.18 13.07
C ARG A 52 -42.81 66.42 11.94
N ARG A 53 -42.92 66.94 10.71
CA ARG A 53 -41.91 66.81 9.64
C ARG A 53 -40.88 67.97 9.75
N PRO A 54 -39.95 68.17 8.80
CA PRO A 54 -38.77 67.37 8.46
C PRO A 54 -37.47 68.23 8.44
N ARG A 55 -36.29 67.62 8.32
CA ARG A 55 -35.09 68.32 7.80
C ARG A 55 -34.32 67.42 6.82
N ALA A 56 -34.17 67.94 5.60
CA ALA A 56 -33.10 67.65 4.64
C ALA A 56 -32.40 69.02 4.35
N PRO A 57 -31.45 69.20 3.42
CA PRO A 57 -30.45 68.30 2.79
C PRO A 57 -29.02 68.92 2.79
N ARG A 58 -27.98 68.14 2.42
CA ARG A 58 -26.73 68.61 1.76
C ARG A 58 -26.29 67.48 0.81
N GLU A 59 -26.61 67.51 -0.49
CA GLU A 59 -26.06 68.29 -1.62
C GLU A 59 -24.67 67.80 -2.11
N ARG A 60 -24.64 67.44 -3.42
CA ARG A 60 -23.51 67.32 -4.40
C ARG A 60 -22.96 65.93 -4.79
N ASP A 61 -23.68 65.22 -5.67
CA ASP A 61 -23.45 65.01 -7.13
C ASP A 61 -22.01 64.79 -7.71
N PRO A 62 -21.80 64.23 -8.94
CA PRO A 62 -22.08 62.86 -9.39
C PRO A 62 -20.97 62.22 -10.28
N ALA A 63 -21.30 61.05 -10.84
CA ALA A 63 -20.54 60.17 -11.74
C ALA A 63 -19.92 60.80 -13.01
N ARG A 64 -18.83 60.17 -13.50
CA ARG A 64 -18.38 60.26 -14.91
C ARG A 64 -18.31 58.88 -15.57
N ARG A 65 -19.28 58.62 -16.45
CA ARG A 65 -19.16 57.72 -17.60
C ARG A 65 -18.53 58.50 -18.76
N GLY A 66 -17.51 57.94 -19.41
CA GLY A 66 -16.97 58.45 -20.68
C GLY A 66 -17.20 57.42 -21.80
N ARG A 67 -18.06 57.79 -22.76
CA ARG A 67 -18.30 57.08 -24.03
C ARG A 67 -17.21 57.41 -25.05
N ALA A 68 -17.03 56.49 -26.00
CA ALA A 68 -16.14 56.50 -27.15
C ALA A 68 -16.49 57.54 -28.25
N ALA A 69 -15.47 57.92 -29.04
CA ALA A 69 -15.47 58.22 -30.49
C ALA A 69 -14.02 58.58 -30.95
N PRO A 70 -13.69 58.73 -32.25
CA PRO A 70 -13.74 57.74 -33.33
C PRO A 70 -12.38 57.61 -34.10
N ARG A 71 -12.41 56.76 -35.14
CA ARG A 71 -11.32 56.27 -36.02
C ARG A 71 -10.45 57.33 -36.69
N GLY A 72 -9.16 57.02 -36.85
CA GLY A 72 -8.23 57.65 -37.79
C GLY A 72 -7.15 56.67 -38.24
N HIS A 73 -7.14 56.34 -39.53
CA HIS A 73 -6.19 55.44 -40.20
C HIS A 73 -4.75 55.97 -40.17
N ARG A 74 -3.80 55.17 -39.67
CA ARG A 74 -2.42 55.15 -40.19
C ARG A 74 -1.88 53.72 -40.25
N ARG A 75 -1.64 53.27 -41.49
CA ARG A 75 -0.86 52.07 -41.82
C ARG A 75 0.55 52.27 -41.26
N ALA A 76 0.96 51.44 -40.31
CA ALA A 76 2.35 51.31 -39.91
C ALA A 76 2.81 49.90 -40.24
N ALA A 77 3.90 49.86 -41.00
CA ALA A 77 4.45 48.67 -41.64
C ALA A 77 4.85 47.59 -40.64
N CYS A 78 4.63 46.36 -41.09
CA CYS A 78 4.98 45.10 -40.49
C CYS A 78 6.48 45.03 -40.15
N ARG A 79 6.88 45.29 -38.90
CA ARG A 79 8.15 44.80 -38.36
C ARG A 79 7.91 43.41 -37.78
N ARG A 80 8.03 42.39 -38.63
CA ARG A 80 8.24 41.02 -38.17
C ARG A 80 9.56 41.02 -37.40
N LEU A 81 9.48 40.88 -36.08
CA LEU A 81 10.62 40.43 -35.29
C LEU A 81 11.01 39.06 -35.86
N SER A 82 12.19 38.99 -36.46
CA SER A 82 12.83 37.75 -36.86
C SER A 82 13.14 36.95 -35.59
N GLU A 83 12.19 36.12 -35.17
CA GLU A 83 12.47 35.02 -34.25
C GLU A 83 13.53 34.13 -34.90
N PRO A 84 14.65 33.82 -34.21
CA PRO A 84 15.57 32.82 -34.71
C PRO A 84 14.81 31.49 -34.73
N ARG A 85 14.47 31.01 -35.94
CA ARG A 85 14.08 29.62 -36.15
C ARG A 85 15.18 28.74 -35.56
N ALA A 86 14.91 28.15 -34.40
CA ALA A 86 15.72 27.07 -33.88
C ALA A 86 15.69 25.95 -34.91
N LYS A 87 16.79 25.79 -35.66
CA LYS A 87 17.02 24.63 -36.52
C LYS A 87 16.87 23.38 -35.63
N PRO A 88 16.07 22.36 -36.01
CA PRO A 88 16.03 21.10 -35.28
C PRO A 88 17.37 20.40 -35.53
N ARG A 89 18.38 20.74 -34.74
CA ARG A 89 19.65 20.00 -34.71
C ARG A 89 19.34 18.63 -34.11
N GLY A 90 19.89 17.59 -34.74
CA GLY A 90 19.76 16.17 -34.37
C GLY A 90 20.38 15.79 -33.01
N ASP A 91 20.33 16.67 -32.02
CA ASP A 91 20.80 16.47 -30.64
C ASP A 91 19.72 15.91 -29.70
N LEU A 92 18.49 15.74 -30.20
CA LEU A 92 17.39 15.11 -29.47
C LEU A 92 17.77 13.75 -28.84
N PRO A 93 18.54 12.84 -29.48
CA PRO A 93 18.95 11.59 -28.84
C PRO A 93 19.82 11.84 -27.61
N ARG A 94 20.81 12.75 -27.70
CA ARG A 94 21.79 12.99 -26.62
C ARG A 94 21.19 13.68 -25.40
N VAL A 95 20.25 14.61 -25.59
CA VAL A 95 19.54 15.26 -24.48
C VAL A 95 18.54 14.31 -23.81
N LEU A 96 17.87 13.43 -24.57
CA LEU A 96 16.97 12.42 -24.02
C LEU A 96 17.73 11.32 -23.25
N LEU A 97 18.89 10.89 -23.77
CA LEU A 97 19.81 9.94 -23.10
C LEU A 97 20.41 10.54 -21.82
N GLY A 98 20.88 11.79 -21.86
CA GLY A 98 21.42 12.49 -20.68
C GLY A 98 20.38 12.67 -19.56
N ARG A 99 19.12 12.95 -19.92
CA ARG A 99 18.01 13.03 -18.95
C ARG A 99 17.65 11.66 -18.36
N GLY A 100 17.69 10.58 -19.14
CA GLY A 100 17.44 9.22 -18.65
C GLY A 100 18.43 8.78 -17.57
N VAL A 101 19.73 9.01 -17.80
CA VAL A 101 20.79 8.74 -16.82
C VAL A 101 20.62 9.60 -15.56
N THR A 102 20.19 10.85 -15.72
CA THR A 102 19.95 11.76 -14.57
C THR A 102 18.78 11.29 -13.69
N LEU A 103 17.68 10.83 -14.30
CA LEU A 103 16.52 10.29 -13.57
C LEU A 103 16.85 8.99 -12.85
N LEU A 104 17.59 8.08 -13.50
CA LEU A 104 18.04 6.85 -12.84
C LEU A 104 18.96 7.16 -11.65
N ARG A 105 19.92 8.09 -11.81
CA ARG A 105 20.76 8.54 -10.69
C ARG A 105 19.95 9.15 -9.56
N LEU A 106 18.91 9.92 -9.86
CA LEU A 106 18.01 10.45 -8.85
C LEU A 106 17.27 9.31 -8.13
N ALA A 107 16.72 8.35 -8.86
CA ALA A 107 16.02 7.20 -8.29
C ALA A 107 16.95 6.41 -7.35
N LEU A 108 18.19 6.15 -7.77
CA LEU A 108 19.22 5.51 -6.93
C LEU A 108 19.52 6.36 -5.69
N ARG A 109 19.70 7.68 -5.83
CA ARG A 109 19.97 8.58 -4.70
C ARG A 109 18.84 8.64 -3.67
N LEU A 110 17.58 8.60 -4.13
CA LEU A 110 16.42 8.61 -3.26
C LEU A 110 16.19 7.25 -2.58
N GLY A 111 16.53 6.15 -3.25
CA GLY A 111 16.40 4.79 -2.71
C GLY A 111 17.59 4.30 -1.87
N ARG A 112 18.77 4.92 -1.99
CA ARG A 112 20.03 4.40 -1.42
C ARG A 112 19.99 4.16 0.08
N VAL A 113 19.34 5.04 0.85
CA VAL A 113 19.33 4.91 2.32
C VAL A 113 18.57 3.67 2.74
N GLY A 114 17.39 3.43 2.13
CA GLY A 114 16.64 2.20 2.34
C GLY A 114 17.43 0.97 1.89
N ALA A 115 18.06 1.02 0.73
CA ALA A 115 18.87 -0.10 0.23
C ALA A 115 20.08 -0.41 1.13
N ILE A 116 20.77 0.60 1.65
CA ILE A 116 21.89 0.43 2.58
C ILE A 116 21.37 -0.18 3.89
N ALA A 117 20.29 0.35 4.46
CA ALA A 117 19.73 -0.18 5.71
C ALA A 117 19.30 -1.65 5.54
N THR A 118 18.53 -1.96 4.50
CA THR A 118 18.08 -3.34 4.21
C THR A 118 19.27 -4.26 3.91
N GLY A 119 20.24 -3.79 3.12
CA GLY A 119 21.45 -4.55 2.82
C GLY A 119 22.30 -4.83 4.05
N LEU A 120 22.41 -3.88 4.98
CA LEU A 120 23.11 -4.09 6.26
C LEU A 120 22.39 -5.08 7.16
N ILE A 121 21.06 -5.00 7.26
CA ILE A 121 20.25 -5.97 8.01
C ILE A 121 20.43 -7.37 7.42
N GLY A 122 20.29 -7.50 6.10
CA GLY A 122 20.47 -8.76 5.39
C GLY A 122 21.88 -9.32 5.54
N ALA A 123 22.92 -8.51 5.33
CA ALA A 123 24.31 -8.94 5.47
C ALA A 123 24.67 -9.33 6.90
N ALA A 124 24.24 -8.55 7.90
CA ALA A 124 24.50 -8.84 9.30
C ALA A 124 23.84 -10.16 9.71
N GLY A 125 22.56 -10.37 9.35
CA GLY A 125 21.87 -11.63 9.58
C GLY A 125 22.54 -12.80 8.86
N ALA A 126 22.87 -12.62 7.58
CA ALA A 126 23.48 -13.64 6.75
C ALA A 126 24.91 -14.04 7.17
N ILE A 127 25.65 -13.17 7.87
CA ILE A 127 26.96 -13.50 8.46
C ILE A 127 26.81 -14.08 9.86
N ALA A 128 25.91 -13.52 10.68
CA ALA A 128 25.74 -13.94 12.06
C ALA A 128 25.16 -15.36 12.19
N GLN A 129 24.20 -15.74 11.33
CA GLN A 129 23.54 -17.05 11.44
C GLN A 129 24.46 -18.25 11.16
N PRO A 130 25.32 -18.25 10.12
CA PRO A 130 26.31 -19.31 9.93
C PRO A 130 27.29 -19.47 11.10
N LEU A 131 27.77 -18.33 11.64
CA LEU A 131 28.67 -18.34 12.80
C LEU A 131 27.98 -18.90 14.04
N ALA A 132 26.72 -18.51 14.27
CA ALA A 132 25.91 -19.06 15.35
C ALA A 132 25.68 -20.56 15.16
N PHE A 133 25.42 -21.03 13.94
CA PHE A 133 25.27 -22.46 13.65
C PHE A 133 26.53 -23.25 14.00
N ALA A 134 27.70 -22.78 13.56
CA ALA A 134 28.98 -23.43 13.87
C ALA A 134 29.25 -23.52 15.39
N GLN A 135 28.78 -22.56 16.18
CA GLN A 135 28.91 -22.58 17.64
C GLN A 135 27.86 -23.49 18.33
N LEU A 136 26.65 -23.57 17.79
CA LEU A 136 25.52 -24.25 18.42
C LEU A 136 25.39 -25.73 18.04
N ARG A 137 25.88 -26.13 16.86
CA ARG A 137 25.71 -27.49 16.31
C ARG A 137 26.46 -28.57 17.11
N GLY A 138 27.53 -28.20 17.83
CA GLY A 138 28.39 -29.12 18.56
C GLY A 138 29.40 -29.88 17.67
N ASP A 139 30.48 -30.34 18.29
CA ASP A 139 31.62 -30.96 17.59
C ASP A 139 31.41 -32.47 17.34
N THR A 140 30.62 -33.16 18.18
CA THR A 140 30.42 -34.61 18.06
C THR A 140 29.20 -34.96 17.19
N PRO A 141 29.22 -36.06 16.42
CA PRO A 141 28.07 -36.50 15.62
C PRO A 141 26.78 -36.71 16.45
N ALA A 142 26.93 -37.11 17.72
CA ALA A 142 25.80 -37.27 18.63
C ALA A 142 25.16 -35.91 19.00
N ASP A 143 25.99 -34.90 19.31
CA ASP A 143 25.50 -33.55 19.60
C ASP A 143 24.81 -32.92 18.38
N GLN A 144 25.36 -33.15 17.18
CA GLN A 144 24.78 -32.65 15.93
C GLN A 144 23.40 -33.25 15.65
N ALA A 145 23.20 -34.54 15.95
CA ALA A 145 21.91 -35.20 15.80
C ALA A 145 20.87 -34.65 16.79
N VAL A 146 21.27 -34.41 18.04
CA VAL A 146 20.41 -33.79 19.06
C VAL A 146 20.05 -32.35 18.67
N PHE A 147 21.03 -31.57 18.22
CA PHE A 147 20.82 -30.21 17.75
C PHE A 147 19.80 -30.17 16.60
N ALA A 148 19.97 -31.02 15.58
CA ALA A 148 19.06 -31.09 14.44
C ALA A 148 17.62 -31.38 14.89
N GLN A 149 17.43 -32.37 15.77
CA GLN A 149 16.11 -32.72 16.30
C GLN A 149 15.48 -31.58 17.11
N GLN A 150 16.26 -30.94 18.00
CA GLN A 150 15.78 -29.81 18.80
C GLN A 150 15.38 -28.62 17.93
N MET A 151 16.17 -28.31 16.90
CA MET A 151 15.89 -27.22 15.99
C MET A 151 14.69 -27.51 15.09
N GLU A 152 14.46 -28.76 14.69
CA GLU A 152 13.27 -29.15 13.94
C GLU A 152 11.99 -29.00 14.77
N ILE A 153 12.03 -29.35 16.06
CA ILE A 153 10.92 -29.09 16.99
C ILE A 153 10.67 -27.59 17.12
N LEU A 154 11.73 -26.78 17.29
CA LEU A 154 11.62 -25.33 17.38
C LEU A 154 11.07 -24.72 16.08
N ALA A 155 11.52 -25.21 14.93
CA ALA A 155 11.11 -24.69 13.63
C ALA A 155 9.64 -24.96 13.32
N ARG A 156 9.13 -26.14 13.70
CA ARG A 156 7.68 -26.43 13.63
C ARG A 156 6.86 -25.42 14.43
N GLN A 157 7.34 -24.98 15.58
CA GLN A 157 6.66 -23.95 16.38
C GLN A 157 6.72 -22.56 15.75
N LEU A 158 7.80 -22.26 15.02
CA LEU A 158 8.03 -20.97 14.37
C LEU A 158 7.51 -20.90 12.93
N THR A 159 6.91 -21.97 12.40
CA THR A 159 6.43 -22.05 11.00
C THR A 159 5.36 -20.99 10.66
N TYR A 160 4.70 -20.43 11.68
CA TYR A 160 3.77 -19.30 11.54
C TYR A 160 4.44 -17.96 11.20
N ILE A 161 5.75 -17.81 11.46
CA ILE A 161 6.52 -16.57 11.30
C ILE A 161 7.67 -16.79 10.32
N LEU A 162 8.30 -17.95 10.36
CA LEU A 162 9.39 -18.34 9.47
C LEU A 162 8.90 -19.39 8.48
N PRO A 163 9.47 -19.43 7.27
CA PRO A 163 9.16 -20.46 6.28
C PRO A 163 9.40 -21.87 6.81
N THR A 164 8.79 -22.86 6.15
CA THR A 164 8.96 -24.27 6.52
C THR A 164 10.43 -24.65 6.46
N ALA A 165 10.93 -25.20 7.56
CA ALA A 165 12.33 -25.54 7.66
C ALA A 165 12.64 -26.88 6.99
N HIS A 166 13.72 -26.90 6.23
CA HIS A 166 14.26 -28.06 5.56
C HIS A 166 15.72 -28.24 5.98
N ASP A 167 16.15 -29.48 6.23
CA ASP A 167 17.55 -29.84 6.51
C ASP A 167 18.28 -28.97 7.56
N LEU A 168 17.62 -28.66 8.70
CA LEU A 168 18.19 -27.79 9.75
C LEU A 168 19.48 -28.29 10.40
N GLY A 169 19.79 -29.58 10.25
CA GLY A 169 21.08 -30.14 10.66
C GLY A 169 22.25 -29.71 9.76
N THR A 170 21.97 -29.00 8.66
CA THR A 170 22.95 -28.54 7.68
C THR A 170 23.09 -27.02 7.70
N MET A 171 24.27 -26.51 7.34
CA MET A 171 24.53 -25.07 7.24
C MET A 171 23.57 -24.40 6.25
N ALA A 172 23.29 -25.06 5.13
CA ALA A 172 22.45 -24.51 4.08
C ALA A 172 20.99 -24.34 4.52
N GLY A 173 20.38 -25.39 5.09
CA GLY A 173 19.02 -25.35 5.63
C GLY A 173 18.88 -24.35 6.78
N TRP A 174 19.91 -24.23 7.64
CA TRP A 174 19.92 -23.23 8.72
C TRP A 174 19.92 -21.80 8.19
N ILE A 175 20.76 -21.48 7.21
CA ILE A 175 20.84 -20.16 6.59
C ILE A 175 19.51 -19.82 5.91
N GLU A 176 18.98 -20.76 5.14
CA GLU A 176 17.72 -20.57 4.44
C GLU A 176 16.57 -20.25 5.41
N TRP A 177 16.45 -21.02 6.49
CA TRP A 177 15.41 -20.82 7.48
C TRP A 177 15.60 -19.56 8.34
N ARG A 178 16.80 -19.33 8.90
CA ARG A 178 17.03 -18.24 9.88
C ARG A 178 17.48 -16.93 9.30
N ALA A 179 18.31 -16.95 8.26
CA ALA A 179 18.82 -15.72 7.66
C ALA A 179 17.89 -15.25 6.54
N ILE A 180 17.54 -16.15 5.61
CA ILE A 180 16.83 -15.78 4.40
C ILE A 180 15.31 -15.72 4.62
N GLY A 181 14.74 -16.63 5.43
CA GLY A 181 13.30 -16.60 5.73
C GLY A 181 12.85 -15.30 6.42
N ALA A 182 13.64 -14.75 7.34
CA ALA A 182 13.34 -13.45 7.95
C ALA A 182 13.44 -12.28 6.95
N MET A 183 14.25 -12.43 5.89
CA MET A 183 14.44 -11.40 4.89
C MET A 183 13.22 -11.18 4.01
N GLU A 184 12.28 -12.13 3.91
CA GLU A 184 11.02 -11.93 3.18
C GLU A 184 10.24 -10.73 3.71
N ILE A 185 10.06 -10.65 5.03
CA ILE A 185 9.31 -9.59 5.68
C ILE A 185 10.08 -8.26 5.58
N VAL A 186 11.39 -8.29 5.85
CA VAL A 186 12.25 -7.10 5.79
C VAL A 186 12.26 -6.54 4.36
N ALA A 187 12.39 -7.40 3.35
CA ALA A 187 12.34 -7.04 1.94
C ALA A 187 10.97 -6.46 1.54
N ALA A 188 9.87 -7.06 2.00
CA ALA A 188 8.52 -6.57 1.72
C ALA A 188 8.28 -5.17 2.34
N VAL A 189 8.71 -4.94 3.57
CA VAL A 189 8.61 -3.62 4.23
C VAL A 189 9.46 -2.58 3.50
N TRP A 190 10.69 -2.94 3.13
CA TRP A 190 11.55 -2.06 2.35
C TRP A 190 10.92 -1.70 0.99
N ALA A 191 10.42 -2.70 0.27
CA ALA A 191 9.73 -2.52 -1.01
C ALA A 191 8.49 -1.62 -0.86
N LEU A 192 7.71 -1.79 0.20
CA LEU A 192 6.55 -0.95 0.53
C LEU A 192 6.94 0.52 0.72
N ILE A 193 7.95 0.79 1.55
CA ILE A 193 8.41 2.16 1.83
C ILE A 193 8.98 2.81 0.55
N ALA A 194 9.77 2.05 -0.22
CA ALA A 194 10.35 2.52 -1.47
C ALA A 194 9.29 2.84 -2.54
N ALA A 195 8.29 1.97 -2.70
CA ALA A 195 7.23 2.12 -3.68
C ALA A 195 6.28 3.28 -3.34
N THR A 196 5.87 3.39 -2.08
CA THR A 196 5.01 4.49 -1.62
C THR A 196 5.73 5.84 -1.65
N GLY A 197 7.04 5.84 -1.41
CA GLY A 197 7.91 7.00 -1.65
C GLY A 197 7.96 7.38 -3.13
N ALA A 198 8.19 6.43 -4.04
CA ALA A 198 8.22 6.67 -5.48
C ALA A 198 6.86 7.09 -6.08
N GLY A 199 5.76 6.61 -5.49
CA GLY A 199 4.40 6.91 -5.92
C GLY A 199 3.90 8.23 -5.37
N ARG A 200 3.65 8.29 -4.05
CA ARG A 200 3.04 9.46 -3.39
C ARG A 200 4.03 10.36 -2.69
N GLY A 201 5.14 9.83 -2.18
CA GLY A 201 6.16 10.66 -1.54
C GLY A 201 6.80 11.67 -2.50
N ASP A 202 7.05 11.27 -3.74
CA ASP A 202 7.62 12.15 -4.76
C ASP A 202 6.61 13.24 -5.21
N GLU A 203 5.30 12.95 -5.20
CA GLU A 203 4.23 13.94 -5.44
C GLU A 203 4.09 14.92 -4.27
N GLU A 204 4.01 14.42 -3.04
CA GLU A 204 3.88 15.26 -1.83
C GLU A 204 5.06 16.23 -1.66
N ARG A 205 6.24 15.86 -2.16
CA ARG A 205 7.44 16.70 -2.15
C ARG A 205 7.54 17.68 -3.33
N GLY A 206 6.58 17.66 -4.25
CA GLY A 206 6.61 18.49 -5.47
C GLY A 206 7.67 18.06 -6.50
N LEU A 207 8.29 16.88 -6.33
CA LEU A 207 9.36 16.41 -7.20
C LEU A 207 8.81 16.04 -8.57
N LEU A 208 7.64 15.40 -8.61
CA LEU A 208 7.02 14.98 -9.87
C LEU A 208 6.70 16.21 -10.74
N GLU A 209 6.05 17.23 -10.16
CA GLU A 209 5.66 18.48 -10.81
C GLU A 209 6.87 19.20 -11.40
N HIS A 210 7.98 19.23 -10.64
CA HIS A 210 9.23 19.83 -11.10
C HIS A 210 9.78 19.15 -12.36
N TRP A 211 9.83 17.81 -12.38
CA TRP A 211 10.35 17.07 -13.53
C TRP A 211 9.41 17.12 -14.75
N LEU A 212 8.10 17.11 -14.52
CA LEU A 212 7.11 17.29 -15.58
C LEU A 212 7.22 18.68 -16.21
N ALA A 213 7.44 19.74 -15.41
CA ALA A 213 7.68 21.09 -15.90
C ALA A 213 8.95 21.20 -16.76
N GLN A 214 9.97 20.36 -16.50
CA GLN A 214 11.18 20.26 -17.33
C GLN A 214 10.98 19.43 -18.62
N GLY A 215 9.76 18.95 -18.87
CA GLY A 215 9.41 18.17 -20.07
C GLY A 215 9.73 16.68 -19.97
N VAL A 216 9.90 16.13 -18.77
CA VAL A 216 9.95 14.67 -18.57
C VAL A 216 8.52 14.11 -18.67
N SER A 217 8.33 13.00 -19.38
CA SER A 217 7.02 12.34 -19.43
C SER A 217 6.77 11.52 -18.16
N ARG A 218 5.50 11.37 -17.76
CA ARG A 218 5.10 10.53 -16.62
C ARG A 218 5.62 9.10 -16.72
N MET A 219 5.52 8.50 -17.92
CA MET A 219 6.04 7.16 -18.20
C MET A 219 7.54 7.07 -17.92
N ARG A 220 8.33 8.03 -18.43
CA ARG A 220 9.79 8.02 -18.23
C ARG A 220 10.15 8.18 -16.74
N TYR A 221 9.42 9.05 -16.03
CA TYR A 221 9.64 9.25 -14.60
C TYR A 221 9.38 7.96 -13.81
N ILE A 222 8.19 7.36 -13.94
CA ILE A 222 7.84 6.16 -13.17
C ILE A 222 8.70 4.95 -13.57
N ALA A 223 9.03 4.80 -14.86
CA ALA A 223 9.93 3.76 -15.32
C ALA A 223 11.34 3.91 -14.71
N SER A 224 11.84 5.14 -14.55
CA SER A 224 13.12 5.38 -13.88
C SER A 224 13.11 5.01 -12.39
N ARG A 225 11.96 5.20 -11.71
CA ARG A 225 11.77 4.78 -10.31
C ARG A 225 11.78 3.26 -10.19
N ILE A 226 11.05 2.56 -11.06
CA ILE A 226 11.01 1.09 -11.11
C ILE A 226 12.40 0.54 -11.43
N ALA A 227 13.08 1.06 -12.46
CA ALA A 227 14.43 0.63 -12.83
C ALA A 227 15.46 0.90 -11.71
N GLY A 228 15.38 2.08 -11.07
CA GLY A 228 16.24 2.41 -9.93
C GLY A 228 16.04 1.45 -8.77
N PHE A 229 14.79 1.12 -8.43
CA PHE A 229 14.51 0.14 -7.39
C PHE A 229 14.97 -1.28 -7.79
N ALA A 230 14.81 -1.68 -9.05
CA ALA A 230 15.30 -2.98 -9.51
C ALA A 230 16.82 -3.12 -9.39
N VAL A 231 17.58 -2.07 -9.75
CA VAL A 231 19.04 -2.04 -9.55
C VAL A 231 19.39 -2.16 -8.07
N LEU A 232 18.69 -1.41 -7.20
CA LEU A 232 18.91 -1.52 -5.75
C LEU A 232 18.53 -2.90 -5.21
N GLY A 233 17.46 -3.52 -5.72
CA GLY A 233 17.03 -4.88 -5.40
C GLY A 233 18.10 -5.90 -5.75
N ILE A 234 18.69 -5.81 -6.95
CA ILE A 234 19.80 -6.67 -7.37
C ILE A 234 20.98 -6.53 -6.39
N VAL A 235 21.36 -5.30 -6.05
CA VAL A 235 22.46 -5.04 -5.11
C VAL A 235 22.15 -5.61 -3.73
N VAL A 236 20.95 -5.38 -3.18
CA VAL A 236 20.57 -5.87 -1.85
C VAL A 236 20.51 -7.40 -1.80
N SER A 237 19.92 -8.05 -2.81
CA SER A 237 19.89 -9.52 -2.89
C SER A 237 21.31 -10.10 -3.03
N ALA A 238 22.15 -9.50 -3.88
CA ALA A 238 23.53 -9.93 -4.06
C ALA A 238 24.37 -9.76 -2.79
N VAL A 239 24.22 -8.62 -2.09
CA VAL A 239 24.90 -8.37 -0.81
C VAL A 239 24.44 -9.35 0.26
N THR A 240 23.14 -9.61 0.37
CA THR A 240 22.58 -10.53 1.37
C THR A 240 23.09 -11.96 1.15
N LEU A 241 23.00 -12.48 -0.07
CA LEU A 241 23.43 -13.86 -0.35
C LEU A 241 24.96 -14.00 -0.46
N GLY A 242 25.65 -12.96 -0.91
CA GLY A 242 27.11 -12.90 -0.85
C GLY A 242 27.63 -12.91 0.60
N ALA A 243 26.95 -12.19 1.50
CA ALA A 243 27.23 -12.22 2.93
C ALA A 243 26.93 -13.60 3.55
N ALA A 244 25.89 -14.30 3.07
CA ALA A 244 25.62 -15.69 3.48
C ALA A 244 26.76 -16.65 3.09
N GLY A 245 27.24 -16.55 1.85
CA GLY A 245 28.40 -17.33 1.39
C GLY A 245 29.68 -17.00 2.15
N LEU A 246 29.92 -15.71 2.44
CA LEU A 246 31.05 -15.29 3.28
C LEU A 246 30.93 -15.85 4.70
N GLY A 247 29.76 -15.72 5.32
CA GLY A 247 29.50 -16.21 6.68
C GLY A 247 29.70 -17.72 6.79
N SER A 248 29.22 -18.48 5.80
CA SER A 248 29.39 -19.94 5.79
C SER A 248 30.86 -20.35 5.58
N ALA A 249 31.61 -19.63 4.74
CA ALA A 249 33.05 -19.84 4.59
C ALA A 249 33.83 -19.52 5.88
N LEU A 250 33.48 -18.44 6.58
CA LEU A 250 34.06 -18.10 7.89
C LEU A 250 33.72 -19.17 8.96
N ALA A 251 32.55 -19.78 8.86
CA ALA A 251 32.11 -20.89 9.68
C ALA A 251 32.73 -22.26 9.28
N LYS A 252 33.67 -22.27 8.31
CA LYS A 252 34.35 -23.47 7.78
C LYS A 252 33.43 -24.51 7.11
N ASP A 253 32.26 -24.08 6.65
CA ASP A 253 31.31 -24.90 5.88
C ASP A 253 30.84 -24.08 4.65
N PRO A 254 31.72 -23.91 3.63
CA PRO A 254 31.46 -23.01 2.50
C PRO A 254 30.33 -23.54 1.61
N LEU A 255 29.35 -22.69 1.32
CA LEU A 255 28.26 -23.01 0.42
C LEU A 255 28.67 -22.83 -1.05
N PRO A 256 28.17 -23.67 -1.96
CA PRO A 256 28.40 -23.50 -3.38
C PRO A 256 27.78 -22.19 -3.91
N PRO A 257 28.47 -21.46 -4.80
CA PRO A 257 27.99 -20.16 -5.29
C PRO A 257 26.74 -20.26 -6.18
N GLY A 258 26.53 -21.38 -6.88
CA GLY A 258 25.37 -21.58 -7.77
C GLY A 258 24.03 -21.44 -7.03
N PRO A 259 23.75 -22.27 -6.01
CA PRO A 259 22.59 -22.14 -5.14
C PRO A 259 22.36 -20.75 -4.53
N LEU A 260 23.44 -20.08 -4.09
CA LEU A 260 23.35 -18.71 -3.54
C LEU A 260 22.83 -17.71 -4.59
N VAL A 261 23.30 -17.82 -5.83
CA VAL A 261 22.81 -16.98 -6.94
C VAL A 261 21.34 -17.28 -7.24
N LEU A 262 20.94 -18.55 -7.26
CA LEU A 262 19.54 -18.93 -7.48
C LEU A 262 18.62 -18.39 -6.37
N GLN A 263 19.05 -18.46 -5.11
CA GLN A 263 18.29 -17.87 -4.00
C GLN A 263 18.19 -16.35 -4.12
N ALA A 264 19.25 -15.67 -4.57
CA ALA A 264 19.22 -14.23 -4.81
C ALA A 264 18.24 -13.86 -5.94
N VAL A 265 18.12 -14.69 -6.97
CA VAL A 265 17.15 -14.52 -8.07
C VAL A 265 15.71 -14.68 -7.56
N ALA A 266 15.43 -15.68 -6.72
CA ALA A 266 14.12 -15.85 -6.11
C ALA A 266 13.77 -14.64 -5.22
N LEU A 267 14.70 -14.21 -4.37
CA LEU A 267 14.51 -13.08 -3.45
C LEU A 267 14.26 -11.77 -4.19
N LEU A 268 15.00 -11.54 -5.29
CA LEU A 268 14.77 -10.39 -6.16
C LEU A 268 13.35 -10.39 -6.75
N GLY A 269 12.85 -11.55 -7.16
CA GLY A 269 11.48 -11.71 -7.67
C GLY A 269 10.44 -11.27 -6.63
N LEU A 270 10.60 -11.72 -5.39
CA LEU A 270 9.74 -11.34 -4.26
C LEU A 270 9.78 -9.83 -4.01
N VAL A 271 10.98 -9.26 -3.91
CA VAL A 271 11.21 -7.82 -3.69
C VAL A 271 10.52 -6.97 -4.76
N LEU A 272 10.68 -7.34 -6.03
CA LEU A 272 10.10 -6.61 -7.16
C LEU A 272 8.58 -6.72 -7.19
N CYS A 273 8.03 -7.91 -6.89
CA CYS A 273 6.59 -8.11 -6.83
C CYS A 273 5.97 -7.31 -5.68
N CYS A 274 6.58 -7.33 -4.49
CA CYS A 274 6.13 -6.52 -3.35
C CYS A 274 6.15 -5.01 -3.68
N TYR A 275 7.20 -4.54 -4.36
CA TYR A 275 7.30 -3.16 -4.81
C TYR A 275 6.18 -2.81 -5.81
N ALA A 276 5.90 -3.69 -6.77
CA ALA A 276 4.83 -3.49 -7.74
C ALA A 276 3.45 -3.38 -7.07
N ILE A 277 3.15 -4.26 -6.10
CA ILE A 277 1.90 -4.25 -5.33
C ILE A 277 1.75 -2.93 -4.57
N ALA A 278 2.78 -2.52 -3.83
CA ALA A 278 2.76 -1.26 -3.09
C ALA A 278 2.71 -0.03 -4.02
N LEU A 279 3.33 -0.11 -5.19
CA LEU A 279 3.27 0.95 -6.19
C LEU A 279 1.88 1.08 -6.78
N LEU A 280 1.20 -0.04 -7.07
CA LEU A 280 -0.19 -0.06 -7.52
C LEU A 280 -1.11 0.52 -6.44
N ALA A 281 -0.96 0.08 -5.19
CA ALA A 281 -1.71 0.64 -4.05
C ALA A 281 -1.54 2.16 -3.94
N SER A 282 -0.34 2.67 -4.22
CA SER A 282 -0.06 4.11 -4.24
C SER A 282 -0.86 4.87 -5.30
N GLN A 283 -1.30 4.23 -6.38
CA GLN A 283 -2.13 4.87 -7.40
C GLN A 283 -3.61 4.98 -6.99
N LEU A 284 -4.05 4.12 -6.08
CA LEU A 284 -5.46 4.00 -5.66
C LEU A 284 -5.87 5.03 -4.60
N VAL A 285 -4.91 5.63 -3.91
CA VAL A 285 -5.13 6.53 -2.77
C VAL A 285 -4.38 7.85 -2.95
N ILE A 286 -4.76 8.90 -2.22
CA ILE A 286 -4.23 10.27 -2.43
C ILE A 286 -2.96 10.52 -1.62
N THR A 287 -2.89 10.02 -0.38
CA THR A 287 -1.77 10.32 0.54
C THR A 287 -0.79 9.16 0.62
N ARG A 288 0.48 9.46 0.89
CA ARG A 288 1.51 8.45 1.14
C ARG A 288 1.17 7.59 2.34
N ARG A 289 0.65 8.18 3.43
CA ARG A 289 0.22 7.41 4.62
C ARG A 289 -0.87 6.39 4.29
N SER A 290 -1.87 6.77 3.50
CA SER A 290 -2.88 5.82 3.02
C SER A 290 -2.29 4.77 2.08
N ALA A 291 -1.27 5.10 1.30
CA ALA A 291 -0.62 4.15 0.39
C ALA A 291 0.16 3.09 1.15
N VAL A 292 0.86 3.49 2.23
CA VAL A 292 1.52 2.57 3.16
C VAL A 292 0.48 1.67 3.82
N ALA A 293 -0.65 2.23 4.29
CA ALA A 293 -1.70 1.45 4.94
C ALA A 293 -2.31 0.39 4.01
N VAL A 294 -2.73 0.79 2.82
CA VAL A 294 -3.37 -0.11 1.84
C VAL A 294 -2.35 -1.11 1.29
N GLY A 295 -1.17 -0.65 0.87
CA GLY A 295 -0.12 -1.52 0.34
C GLY A 295 0.38 -2.51 1.39
N GLY A 296 0.64 -2.05 2.61
CA GLY A 296 1.05 -2.89 3.73
C GLY A 296 -0.04 -3.88 4.15
N GLY A 297 -1.30 -3.46 4.19
CA GLY A 297 -2.43 -4.35 4.47
C GLY A 297 -2.58 -5.46 3.42
N VAL A 298 -2.41 -5.14 2.12
CA VAL A 298 -2.43 -6.14 1.04
C VAL A 298 -1.25 -7.10 1.15
N LEU A 299 -0.03 -6.59 1.36
CA LEU A 299 1.15 -7.43 1.54
C LEU A 299 1.03 -8.34 2.76
N LEU A 300 0.52 -7.81 3.87
CA LEU A 300 0.24 -8.59 5.08
C LEU A 300 -0.77 -9.69 4.78
N ALA A 301 -1.89 -9.39 4.12
CA ALA A 301 -2.89 -10.39 3.76
C ALA A 301 -2.30 -11.50 2.87
N LEU A 302 -1.47 -11.15 1.88
CA LEU A 302 -0.80 -12.12 1.01
C LEU A 302 0.22 -12.97 1.78
N TYR A 303 0.97 -12.38 2.71
CA TYR A 303 1.86 -13.11 3.61
C TYR A 303 1.07 -14.08 4.51
N LEU A 304 -0.08 -13.65 5.05
CA LEU A 304 -0.94 -14.53 5.85
C LEU A 304 -1.53 -15.69 5.04
N VAL A 305 -1.82 -15.49 3.75
CA VAL A 305 -2.22 -16.58 2.85
C VAL A 305 -1.10 -17.62 2.75
N ASP A 306 0.16 -17.20 2.66
CA ASP A 306 1.31 -18.11 2.66
C ASP A 306 1.44 -18.85 4.00
N VAL A 307 1.37 -18.14 5.12
CA VAL A 307 1.40 -18.75 6.46
C VAL A 307 0.34 -19.84 6.63
N VAL A 308 -0.89 -19.59 6.17
CA VAL A 308 -1.98 -20.58 6.22
C VAL A 308 -1.74 -21.74 5.24
N ALA A 309 -1.07 -21.49 4.11
CA ALA A 309 -0.73 -22.51 3.13
C ALA A 309 0.32 -23.51 3.62
N ARG A 310 1.14 -23.16 4.64
CA ARG A 310 2.13 -24.05 5.27
C ARG A 310 1.51 -25.19 6.09
N SER A 311 0.22 -25.11 6.43
CA SER A 311 -0.51 -26.13 7.21
C SER A 311 -1.70 -26.72 6.44
N ASP A 312 -1.51 -27.00 5.14
CA ASP A 312 -2.52 -27.54 4.21
C ASP A 312 -3.78 -26.67 4.03
N GLY A 313 -3.70 -25.37 4.38
CA GLY A 313 -4.77 -24.40 4.19
C GLY A 313 -4.68 -23.63 2.87
N ALA A 314 -5.71 -22.82 2.59
CA ALA A 314 -5.70 -21.82 1.51
C ALA A 314 -5.35 -22.32 0.09
N GLU A 315 -5.51 -23.62 -0.21
CA GLU A 315 -5.08 -24.22 -1.48
C GLU A 315 -5.63 -23.52 -2.73
N ALA A 316 -6.87 -23.04 -2.65
CA ALA A 316 -7.55 -22.35 -3.74
C ALA A 316 -6.96 -20.97 -4.07
N ILE A 317 -6.30 -20.31 -3.11
CA ILE A 317 -5.84 -18.91 -3.23
C ILE A 317 -4.33 -18.73 -3.00
N ARG A 318 -3.60 -19.76 -2.55
CA ARG A 318 -2.16 -19.69 -2.23
C ARG A 318 -1.30 -19.21 -3.40
N TRP A 319 -1.67 -19.56 -4.63
CA TRP A 319 -0.96 -19.18 -5.85
C TRP A 319 -1.00 -17.68 -6.16
N ILE A 320 -1.87 -16.90 -5.50
CA ILE A 320 -1.93 -15.44 -5.61
C ILE A 320 -0.84 -14.79 -4.74
N SER A 321 -0.38 -15.48 -3.69
CA SER A 321 0.61 -14.93 -2.77
C SER A 321 2.01 -14.95 -3.38
N PRO A 322 2.69 -13.80 -3.55
CA PRO A 322 4.09 -13.77 -3.95
C PRO A 322 5.02 -14.39 -2.90
N PHE A 323 4.61 -14.38 -1.63
CA PHE A 323 5.35 -15.04 -0.54
C PHE A 323 5.30 -16.55 -0.72
N TRP A 324 4.13 -17.12 -1.01
CA TRP A 324 4.01 -18.54 -1.31
C TRP A 324 4.82 -18.93 -2.54
N LEU A 325 4.74 -18.16 -3.64
CA LEU A 325 5.54 -18.45 -4.84
C LEU A 325 7.06 -18.40 -4.57
N TYR A 326 7.50 -17.56 -3.63
CA TYR A 326 8.88 -17.48 -3.19
C TYR A 326 9.27 -18.66 -2.29
N ASP A 327 8.44 -18.99 -1.29
CA ASP A 327 8.69 -20.03 -0.28
C ASP A 327 8.89 -21.42 -0.91
N GLN A 328 8.36 -21.66 -2.11
CA GLN A 328 8.57 -22.92 -2.84
C GLN A 328 9.97 -23.09 -3.46
N ASN A 329 10.85 -22.08 -3.34
CA ASN A 329 12.21 -22.13 -3.89
C ASN A 329 13.20 -22.49 -2.79
N HIS A 330 13.74 -23.71 -2.87
CA HIS A 330 14.73 -24.22 -1.92
C HIS A 330 16.08 -24.58 -2.56
N PRO A 331 16.69 -23.71 -3.39
CA PRO A 331 17.95 -24.03 -4.08
C PRO A 331 19.14 -24.28 -3.13
N LEU A 332 19.09 -23.80 -1.87
CA LEU A 332 20.18 -23.99 -0.90
C LEU A 332 20.12 -25.36 -0.22
N THR A 333 18.94 -25.96 -0.06
CA THR A 333 18.78 -27.31 0.52
C THR A 333 19.50 -28.39 -0.29
N ASN A 334 19.82 -29.52 0.35
CA ASN A 334 20.53 -30.60 -0.30
C ASN A 334 19.66 -31.25 -1.38
N GLY A 335 20.10 -31.16 -2.64
CA GLY A 335 19.32 -31.66 -3.79
C GLY A 335 18.14 -30.75 -4.16
N GLY A 336 18.01 -29.59 -3.51
CA GLY A 336 17.02 -28.59 -3.84
C GLY A 336 17.33 -27.87 -5.15
N ALA A 337 16.28 -27.30 -5.76
CA ALA A 337 16.39 -26.56 -7.01
C ALA A 337 15.51 -25.31 -6.96
N LEU A 338 15.81 -24.38 -7.87
CA LEU A 338 14.91 -23.27 -8.15
C LEU A 338 13.66 -23.82 -8.85
N ASP A 339 12.48 -23.55 -8.29
CA ASP A 339 11.23 -23.86 -8.97
C ASP A 339 11.01 -22.84 -10.10
N VAL A 340 11.41 -23.23 -11.31
CA VAL A 340 11.36 -22.38 -12.50
C VAL A 340 9.92 -21.90 -12.79
N PRO A 341 8.89 -22.77 -12.82
CA PRO A 341 7.51 -22.32 -13.01
C PRO A 341 7.05 -21.26 -12.01
N ARG A 342 7.29 -21.46 -10.71
CA ARG A 342 6.85 -20.54 -9.65
C ARG A 342 7.66 -19.25 -9.64
N THR A 343 8.96 -19.34 -9.93
CA THR A 343 9.81 -18.16 -10.13
C THR A 343 9.32 -17.33 -11.33
N ILE A 344 9.01 -17.96 -12.46
CA ILE A 344 8.44 -17.26 -13.62
C ILE A 344 7.11 -16.61 -13.26
N ALA A 345 6.22 -17.31 -12.55
CA ALA A 345 4.94 -16.75 -12.10
C ALA A 345 5.14 -15.53 -11.17
N LEU A 346 6.14 -15.56 -10.30
CA LEU A 346 6.48 -14.46 -9.40
C LEU A 346 6.96 -13.22 -10.18
N TYR A 347 7.87 -13.38 -11.14
CA TYR A 347 8.31 -12.28 -11.98
C TYR A 347 7.20 -11.78 -12.92
N ALA A 348 6.41 -12.68 -13.51
CA ALA A 348 5.31 -12.33 -14.41
C ALA A 348 4.21 -11.54 -13.68
N SER A 349 3.84 -11.95 -12.46
CA SER A 349 2.89 -11.21 -11.62
C SER A 349 3.45 -9.83 -11.25
N GLY A 350 4.72 -9.74 -10.85
CA GLY A 350 5.39 -8.47 -10.57
C GLY A 350 5.37 -7.51 -11.78
N VAL A 351 5.67 -8.01 -12.98
CA VAL A 351 5.63 -7.22 -14.23
C VAL A 351 4.20 -6.79 -14.57
N ALA A 352 3.22 -7.69 -14.46
CA ALA A 352 1.82 -7.37 -14.74
C ALA A 352 1.26 -6.30 -13.80
N ILE A 353 1.54 -6.42 -12.50
CA ILE A 353 1.12 -5.45 -11.48
C ILE A 353 1.85 -4.13 -11.66
N ALA A 354 3.16 -4.15 -11.98
CA ALA A 354 3.91 -2.94 -12.27
C ALA A 354 3.37 -2.23 -13.52
N ALA A 355 3.02 -2.97 -14.57
CA ALA A 355 2.40 -2.40 -15.77
C ALA A 355 1.04 -1.76 -15.44
N ALA A 356 0.22 -2.41 -14.61
CA ALA A 356 -1.04 -1.84 -14.12
C ALA A 356 -0.79 -0.56 -13.29
N ALA A 357 0.22 -0.55 -12.42
CA ALA A 357 0.60 0.62 -11.64
C ALA A 357 1.05 1.79 -12.54
N VAL A 358 1.85 1.50 -13.57
CA VAL A 358 2.30 2.48 -14.57
C VAL A 358 1.12 3.03 -15.37
N ALA A 359 0.23 2.16 -15.85
CA ALA A 359 -0.97 2.57 -16.57
C ALA A 359 -1.86 3.47 -15.70
N ALA A 360 -2.07 3.10 -14.43
CA ALA A 360 -2.81 3.89 -13.47
C ALA A 360 -2.14 5.25 -13.19
N PHE A 361 -0.81 5.30 -13.06
CA PHE A 361 -0.04 6.53 -12.86
C PHE A 361 -0.13 7.49 -14.05
N ILE A 362 -0.09 6.96 -15.28
CA ILE A 362 -0.21 7.76 -16.50
C ILE A 362 -1.65 8.26 -16.67
N GLY A 363 -2.64 7.40 -16.41
CA GLY A 363 -4.06 7.70 -16.65
C GLY A 363 -4.72 8.57 -15.59
N ARG A 364 -4.21 8.62 -14.35
CA ARG A 364 -4.80 9.46 -13.28
C ARG A 364 -4.33 10.91 -13.35
N ASP A 365 -5.12 11.82 -12.80
CA ASP A 365 -4.69 13.21 -12.64
C ASP A 365 -3.57 13.35 -11.58
N LEU A 366 -2.73 14.38 -11.73
CA LEU A 366 -1.70 14.72 -10.73
C LEU A 366 -2.36 15.09 -9.41
N GLY A 367 -1.82 14.57 -8.31
CA GLY A 367 -2.42 14.69 -6.97
C GLY A 367 -3.77 13.94 -6.80
N GLY A 368 -4.31 13.35 -7.87
CA GLY A 368 -5.53 12.56 -7.83
C GLY A 368 -5.28 11.08 -7.51
N ALA A 369 -6.27 10.41 -6.93
CA ALA A 369 -6.35 8.95 -6.88
C ALA A 369 -7.06 8.39 -8.11
N LEU A 370 -6.74 7.15 -8.51
CA LEU A 370 -7.47 6.44 -9.57
C LEU A 370 -8.95 6.23 -9.17
N LEU A 371 -9.17 5.84 -7.91
CA LEU A 371 -10.50 5.71 -7.33
C LEU A 371 -10.98 7.08 -6.83
N ARG A 372 -11.51 7.91 -7.74
CA ARG A 372 -12.19 9.15 -7.35
C ARG A 372 -13.57 8.83 -6.79
N ARG A 373 -13.85 9.31 -5.57
CA ARG A 373 -15.24 9.57 -5.21
C ARG A 373 -15.75 10.71 -6.08
N PRO A 374 -16.88 10.57 -6.78
CA PRO A 374 -17.46 11.69 -7.51
C PRO A 374 -17.64 12.85 -6.53
N PRO A 375 -17.22 14.08 -6.90
CA PRO A 375 -17.54 15.24 -6.10
C PRO A 375 -19.04 15.23 -5.84
N ARG A 376 -19.46 15.34 -4.58
CA ARG A 376 -20.86 15.65 -4.32
C ARG A 376 -21.09 17.03 -4.90
N ASP A 377 -21.99 17.15 -5.87
CA ASP A 377 -22.46 18.42 -6.40
C ASP A 377 -23.17 19.19 -5.28
N ALA A 378 -22.38 19.81 -4.42
CA ALA A 378 -22.83 20.74 -3.42
C ALA A 378 -22.63 22.14 -3.99
N ARG A 379 -23.69 22.96 -3.99
CA ARG A 379 -23.53 24.39 -4.29
C ARG A 379 -22.47 24.96 -3.34
N PRO A 380 -21.46 25.69 -3.84
CA PRO A 380 -20.49 26.36 -2.98
C PRO A 380 -21.25 27.23 -1.97
N THR A 381 -21.14 26.89 -0.69
CA THR A 381 -21.75 27.65 0.39
C THR A 381 -20.69 28.45 1.11
N LEU A 382 -20.91 29.75 1.28
CA LEU A 382 -20.12 30.60 2.17
C LEU A 382 -20.47 30.40 3.65
N ALA A 383 -21.49 29.57 3.95
CA ALA A 383 -21.86 29.24 5.31
C ALA A 383 -20.75 28.41 5.97
N PRO A 384 -20.37 28.73 7.22
CA PRO A 384 -19.36 27.95 7.95
C PRO A 384 -19.82 26.50 8.10
N SER A 385 -18.85 25.57 8.04
CA SER A 385 -19.15 24.15 8.18
C SER A 385 -19.90 23.88 9.49
N ARG A 386 -20.98 23.10 9.39
CA ARG A 386 -21.74 22.62 10.55
C ARG A 386 -21.03 21.48 11.27
N ASP A 387 -19.98 20.93 10.68
CA ASP A 387 -19.21 19.85 11.27
C ASP A 387 -18.41 20.36 12.49
N PRO A 388 -18.67 19.85 13.70
CA PRO A 388 -17.94 20.26 14.90
C PRO A 388 -16.44 19.90 14.82
N LEU A 389 -16.08 18.84 14.09
CA LEU A 389 -14.69 18.42 13.94
C LEU A 389 -13.88 19.44 13.13
N LEU A 390 -14.50 20.08 12.14
CA LEU A 390 -13.82 21.09 11.31
C LEU A 390 -13.65 22.44 12.01
N ARG A 391 -14.28 22.65 13.18
CA ARG A 391 -14.17 23.90 13.95
C ARG A 391 -12.94 23.94 14.85
N VAL A 392 -12.44 22.77 15.25
CA VAL A 392 -11.25 22.66 16.10
C VAL A 392 -10.07 22.26 15.20
N PRO A 393 -8.99 23.05 15.12
CA PRO A 393 -7.89 22.79 14.19
C PRO A 393 -7.31 21.37 14.27
N VAL A 394 -7.18 20.84 15.49
CA VAL A 394 -6.67 19.48 15.75
C VAL A 394 -7.64 18.40 15.23
N LEU A 395 -8.95 18.59 15.43
CA LEU A 395 -9.95 17.62 14.98
C LEU A 395 -10.17 17.69 13.46
N ALA A 396 -9.96 18.86 12.85
CA ALA A 396 -10.02 19.04 11.41
C ALA A 396 -8.92 18.24 10.69
N LEU A 397 -7.71 18.22 11.26
CA LEU A 397 -6.60 17.39 10.80
C LEU A 397 -6.94 15.89 10.88
N LEU A 398 -7.60 15.45 11.96
CA LEU A 398 -8.03 14.06 12.13
C LEU A 398 -9.14 13.67 11.15
N ASP A 399 -10.14 14.53 10.94
CA ASP A 399 -11.21 14.27 9.97
C ASP A 399 -10.64 14.16 8.54
N GLN A 400 -9.64 14.99 8.20
CA GLN A 400 -8.95 14.89 6.93
C GLN A 400 -8.20 13.56 6.76
N GLN A 401 -7.74 12.94 7.85
CA GLN A 401 -7.03 11.65 7.85
C GLN A 401 -7.92 10.44 8.20
N ARG A 402 -9.23 10.62 8.38
CA ARG A 402 -10.14 9.58 8.89
C ARG A 402 -10.10 8.26 8.12
N THR A 403 -9.93 8.30 6.81
CA THR A 403 -9.86 7.10 5.97
C THR A 403 -8.55 6.36 6.21
N ALA A 404 -7.43 7.07 6.28
CA ALA A 404 -6.14 6.49 6.62
C ALA A 404 -6.15 5.89 8.03
N LEU A 405 -6.73 6.61 9.00
CA LEU A 405 -6.89 6.13 10.38
C LEU A 405 -7.77 4.88 10.46
N SER A 406 -8.89 4.84 9.72
CA SER A 406 -9.78 3.68 9.69
C SER A 406 -9.11 2.44 9.09
N VAL A 407 -8.37 2.61 7.99
CA VAL A 407 -7.61 1.50 7.38
C VAL A 407 -6.53 1.01 8.33
N TRP A 408 -5.79 1.93 8.97
CA TRP A 408 -4.77 1.57 9.97
C TRP A 408 -5.35 0.84 11.17
N ALA A 409 -6.48 1.32 11.72
CA ALA A 409 -7.17 0.66 12.82
C ALA A 409 -7.61 -0.75 12.44
N LEU A 410 -8.11 -0.94 11.22
CA LEU A 410 -8.52 -2.26 10.73
C LEU A 410 -7.33 -3.20 10.51
N VAL A 411 -6.22 -2.70 9.97
CA VAL A 411 -4.97 -3.48 9.82
C VAL A 411 -4.42 -3.87 11.19
N LEU A 412 -4.38 -2.95 12.15
CA LEU A 412 -3.94 -3.23 13.52
C LEU A 412 -4.86 -4.25 14.20
N ALA A 413 -6.18 -4.09 14.09
CA ALA A 413 -7.13 -5.04 14.66
C ALA A 413 -6.97 -6.44 14.04
N GLY A 414 -6.82 -6.52 12.71
CA GLY A 414 -6.58 -7.77 12.00
C GLY A 414 -5.28 -8.44 12.44
N LEU A 415 -4.19 -7.68 12.57
CA LEU A 415 -2.91 -8.19 13.03
C LEU A 415 -2.97 -8.66 14.50
N ALA A 416 -3.68 -7.94 15.37
CA ALA A 416 -3.89 -8.34 16.76
C ALA A 416 -4.65 -9.67 16.85
N LEU A 417 -5.72 -9.83 16.06
CA LEU A 417 -6.49 -11.07 15.98
C LEU A 417 -5.64 -12.22 15.45
N PHE A 418 -4.78 -11.96 14.46
CA PHE A 418 -3.83 -12.95 13.95
C PHE A 418 -2.82 -13.37 15.02
N PHE A 419 -2.19 -12.44 15.75
CA PHE A 419 -1.30 -12.82 16.84
C PHE A 419 -2.02 -13.64 17.91
N LEU A 420 -3.24 -13.27 18.27
CA LEU A 420 -4.03 -13.99 19.26
C LEU A 420 -4.32 -15.44 18.83
N SER A 421 -4.48 -15.69 17.52
CA SER A 421 -4.86 -17.01 17.02
C SER A 421 -3.81 -18.10 17.28
N PHE A 422 -2.51 -17.76 17.22
CA PHE A 422 -1.44 -18.73 17.42
C PHE A 422 -0.70 -18.58 18.76
N THR A 423 -0.88 -17.47 19.48
CA THR A 423 -0.13 -17.23 20.73
C THR A 423 -0.37 -18.31 21.77
N ARG A 424 -1.61 -18.80 21.91
CA ARG A 424 -1.91 -19.84 22.91
C ARG A 424 -1.11 -21.11 22.63
N THR A 425 -1.18 -21.60 21.39
CA THR A 425 -0.42 -22.76 20.93
C THR A 425 1.09 -22.56 21.13
N LEU A 426 1.61 -21.37 20.80
CA LEU A 426 3.04 -21.08 20.89
C LEU A 426 3.52 -21.06 22.35
N VAL A 427 2.79 -20.38 23.24
CA VAL A 427 3.10 -20.33 24.68
C VAL A 427 2.95 -21.72 25.33
N ASP A 428 1.88 -22.45 25.02
CA ASP A 428 1.66 -23.82 25.53
C ASP A 428 2.82 -24.74 25.16
N THR A 429 3.26 -24.67 23.92
CA THR A 429 4.35 -25.52 23.43
C THR A 429 5.70 -25.11 24.03
N MET A 430 5.93 -23.81 24.22
CA MET A 430 7.15 -23.31 24.86
C MET A 430 7.21 -23.70 26.35
N LEU A 431 6.09 -23.59 27.08
CA LEU A 431 6.00 -24.00 28.49
C LEU A 431 6.11 -25.52 28.68
N ALA A 432 5.70 -26.31 27.68
CA ALA A 432 5.88 -27.75 27.67
C ALA A 432 7.35 -28.17 27.53
N THR A 433 8.24 -27.29 27.06
CA THR A 433 9.67 -27.58 26.90
C THR A 433 10.46 -27.06 28.12
N PRO A 434 11.11 -27.94 28.92
CA PRO A 434 11.73 -27.54 30.20
C PRO A 434 12.73 -26.39 30.08
N THR A 435 13.54 -26.38 29.01
CA THR A 435 14.56 -25.35 28.75
C THR A 435 13.93 -23.97 28.47
N PHE A 436 12.86 -23.92 27.67
CA PHE A 436 12.17 -22.67 27.35
C PHE A 436 11.37 -22.14 28.53
N ARG A 437 10.79 -23.03 29.34
CA ARG A 437 10.07 -22.66 30.56
C ARG A 437 10.93 -21.85 31.52
N VAL A 438 12.17 -22.27 31.80
CA VAL A 438 13.09 -21.53 32.68
C VAL A 438 13.41 -20.14 32.13
N TYR A 439 13.57 -20.02 30.81
CA TYR A 439 13.78 -18.72 30.15
C TYR A 439 12.56 -17.81 30.26
N LEU A 440 11.36 -18.33 29.98
CA LEU A 440 10.11 -17.57 30.05
C LEU A 440 9.79 -17.13 31.47
N GLU A 441 10.02 -17.99 32.47
CA GLU A 441 9.83 -17.65 33.89
C GLU A 441 10.79 -16.54 34.32
N ARG A 442 12.07 -16.63 33.94
CA ARG A 442 13.07 -15.57 34.22
C ARG A 442 12.76 -14.25 33.52
N ALA A 443 12.20 -14.30 32.31
CA ALA A 443 11.84 -13.12 31.53
C ALA A 443 10.48 -12.51 31.95
N GLY A 444 9.74 -13.13 32.89
CA GLY A 444 8.39 -12.70 33.24
C GLY A 444 7.34 -12.97 32.13
N LEU A 445 7.69 -13.80 31.15
CA LEU A 445 6.87 -14.15 29.98
C LEU A 445 6.17 -15.50 30.13
N ALA A 446 6.22 -16.12 31.31
CA ALA A 446 5.52 -17.37 31.61
C ALA A 446 3.98 -17.24 31.62
N SER A 447 3.46 -16.01 31.55
CA SER A 447 2.03 -15.74 31.36
C SER A 447 1.73 -15.40 29.91
N TYR A 448 0.59 -15.87 29.39
CA TYR A 448 0.11 -15.50 28.05
C TYR A 448 0.01 -13.97 27.90
N THR A 449 -0.45 -13.27 28.94
CA THR A 449 -0.59 -11.80 28.93
C THR A 449 0.77 -11.11 28.76
N GLY A 450 1.81 -11.60 29.43
CA GLY A 450 3.17 -11.08 29.29
C GLY A 450 3.75 -11.29 27.89
N PHE A 451 3.58 -12.49 27.34
CA PHE A 451 4.04 -12.83 25.99
C PHE A 451 3.29 -12.02 24.90
N ILE A 452 1.96 -11.94 24.98
CA ILE A 452 1.16 -11.11 24.07
C ILE A 452 1.58 -9.66 24.20
N GLY A 453 1.75 -9.15 25.42
CA GLY A 453 2.16 -7.77 25.68
C GLY A 453 3.47 -7.45 24.98
N ILE A 454 4.53 -8.23 25.20
CA ILE A 454 5.84 -7.93 24.63
C ILE A 454 5.83 -8.00 23.10
N GLN A 455 5.18 -9.03 22.53
CA GLN A 455 5.11 -9.22 21.07
C GLN A 455 4.27 -8.11 20.42
N TRP A 456 3.11 -7.81 21.00
CA TRP A 456 2.21 -6.79 20.48
C TRP A 456 2.82 -5.40 20.58
N PHE A 457 3.36 -5.01 21.75
CA PHE A 457 3.93 -3.67 21.92
C PHE A 457 5.20 -3.46 21.08
N SER A 458 6.04 -4.49 20.93
CA SER A 458 7.22 -4.40 20.04
C SER A 458 6.79 -4.21 18.58
N THR A 459 5.79 -4.97 18.13
CA THR A 459 5.25 -4.84 16.76
C THR A 459 4.53 -3.51 16.56
N LEU A 460 3.78 -3.04 17.57
CA LEU A 460 3.05 -1.78 17.53
C LEU A 460 4.01 -0.59 17.42
N VAL A 461 5.14 -0.60 18.14
CA VAL A 461 6.17 0.44 18.03
C VAL A 461 6.74 0.50 16.62
N LEU A 462 7.04 -0.64 16.00
CA LEU A 462 7.48 -0.71 14.60
C LEU A 462 6.41 -0.11 13.66
N LEU A 463 5.15 -0.52 13.83
CA LEU A 463 4.04 -0.04 13.00
C LEU A 463 3.77 1.45 13.15
N LEU A 464 3.83 1.98 14.38
CA LEU A 464 3.71 3.42 14.64
C LEU A 464 4.89 4.19 14.04
N SER A 465 6.09 3.62 14.06
CA SER A 465 7.27 4.21 13.41
C SER A 465 7.07 4.27 11.90
N ILE A 466 6.52 3.21 11.28
CA ILE A 466 6.17 3.19 9.86
C ILE A 466 5.07 4.21 9.53
N TYR A 467 4.07 4.39 10.40
CA TYR A 467 3.02 5.38 10.23
C TYR A 467 3.53 6.84 10.30
N ALA A 468 4.54 7.08 11.14
CA ALA A 468 5.11 8.41 11.35
C ALA A 468 5.91 8.94 10.14
N ILE A 469 6.43 8.03 9.31
CA ILE A 469 7.25 8.31 8.10
C ILE A 469 6.37 8.66 6.90
#